data_AF-A0A183ERR4-F1
#
_entry.id   AF-A0A183ERR4-F1
#
_cell.length_a   1.000
_cell.length_b   1.000
_cell.length_c   1.000
_cell.angle_alpha   90.00
_cell.angle_beta   90.00
_cell.angle_gamma   90.00
#
_symmetry.space_group_name_H-M   'P 1'
#
loop_
_entity.id
_entity.type
_entity.pdbx_description
1 polymer ?
#
loop_
_entity_poly.entity_id
_entity_poly.type
_entity_poly.pdbx_seq_one_letter_code
_entity_poly.pdbx_strand_id
1 'polypeptide(L)' 'LWLGCPHGCNDGLRTSQGDFLRVKARTILAIIHRIDQDGFAQLLVSHIEECNIQVLIDTLHSVTGFCRSDITG' A
#
# COMPACT_ATOMS: atom_id res chain seq x y z
N LEU A 1 13.30 -4.31 2.18
CA LEU A 1 13.21 -2.89 1.79
C LEU A 1 11.91 -2.34 2.37
N TRP A 2 11.94 -1.81 3.59
CA TRP A 2 10.74 -1.26 4.22
C TRP A 2 10.52 0.14 3.66
N LEU A 3 9.46 0.34 2.86
CA LEU A 3 9.15 1.64 2.24
C LEU A 3 8.92 2.75 3.26
N GLY A 4 8.66 2.37 4.52
CA GLY A 4 8.36 3.28 5.61
C GLY A 4 7.05 4.04 5.39
N CYS A 5 6.53 4.65 6.43
CA CYS A 5 5.40 5.54 6.29
C CYS A 5 5.85 6.87 5.64
N PRO A 6 5.12 7.45 4.67
CA PRO A 6 5.40 8.78 4.12
C PRO A 6 5.38 9.90 5.18
N HIS A 7 4.75 9.65 6.32
CA HIS A 7 4.67 10.57 7.46
C HIS A 7 5.69 10.29 8.57
N GLY A 8 6.53 9.25 8.43
CA GLY A 8 7.58 8.93 9.39
C GLY A 8 7.18 8.05 10.58
N CYS A 9 6.09 7.30 10.49
CA CYS A 9 5.74 6.28 11.50
C CYS A 9 6.72 5.08 11.48
N ASN A 10 6.94 4.46 12.65
CA ASN A 10 7.71 3.21 12.83
C ASN A 10 9.06 3.20 12.08
N ASP A 11 9.94 4.17 12.39
CA ASP A 11 11.30 4.28 11.81
C ASP A 11 11.37 4.48 10.28
N GLY A 12 10.24 4.80 9.63
CA GLY A 12 10.21 5.09 8.20
C GLY A 12 10.93 6.39 7.84
N LEU A 13 12.10 6.30 7.20
CA LEU A 13 12.77 7.48 6.64
C LEU A 13 11.92 8.10 5.51
N ARG A 14 11.61 9.40 5.64
CA ARG A 14 11.11 10.24 4.54
C ARG A 14 12.20 10.41 3.49
N THR A 15 12.30 9.45 2.58
CA THR A 15 13.20 9.55 1.43
C THR A 15 12.41 9.85 0.16
N SER A 16 12.97 10.70 -0.70
CA SER A 16 12.44 10.96 -2.04
C SER A 16 12.33 9.68 -2.87
N GLN A 17 13.22 8.71 -2.62
CA GLN A 17 13.18 7.38 -3.22
C GLN A 17 11.96 6.57 -2.76
N GLY A 18 11.61 6.63 -1.46
CA GLY A 18 10.41 5.98 -0.92
C GLY A 18 9.12 6.57 -1.50
N ASP A 19 9.06 7.89 -1.69
CA ASP A 19 7.91 8.54 -2.35
C ASP A 19 7.78 8.12 -3.81
N PHE A 20 8.88 8.07 -4.55
CA PHE A 20 8.89 7.59 -5.93
C PHE A 20 8.38 6.15 -6.04
N LEU A 21 8.85 5.25 -5.16
CA LEU A 21 8.42 3.85 -5.15
C LEU A 21 6.94 3.71 -4.76
N ARG A 22 6.44 4.52 -3.81
CA ARG A 22 5.00 4.57 -3.48
C ARG A 22 4.16 4.92 -4.69
N VAL A 23 4.54 5.96 -5.45
CA VAL A 23 3.83 6.35 -6.67
C VAL A 23 3.84 5.20 -7.69
N LYS A 24 4.99 4.57 -7.91
CA LYS A 24 5.10 3.42 -8.82
C LYS A 24 4.20 2.25 -8.39
N ALA A 25 4.19 1.91 -7.11
CA ALA A 25 3.35 0.84 -6.57
C ALA A 25 1.86 1.13 -6.80
N ARG A 26 1.39 2.34 -6.48
CA ARG A 26 0.00 2.75 -6.71
C ARG A 26 -0.37 2.70 -8.20
N THR A 27 0.52 3.16 -9.08
CA THR A 27 0.30 3.10 -10.54
C THR A 27 0.18 1.66 -11.04
N ILE A 28 1.04 0.75 -10.57
CA ILE A 28 0.97 -0.67 -10.96
C ILE A 28 -0.34 -1.29 -10.48
N LEU A 29 -0.74 -1.07 -9.22
CA LEU A 29 -2.00 -1.58 -8.69
C LEU A 29 -3.21 -1.05 -9.48
N ALA A 30 -3.20 0.24 -9.83
CA ALA A 30 -4.26 0.83 -10.66
C ALA A 30 -4.32 0.24 -12.07
N ILE A 31 -3.15 -0.08 -12.67
CA ILE A 31 -3.08 -0.75 -13.97
C ILE A 31 -3.64 -2.17 -13.88
N ILE A 32 -3.24 -2.96 -12.87
CA ILE A 32 -3.73 -4.32 -12.68
C ILE A 32 -5.26 -4.31 -12.52
N HIS A 33 -5.78 -3.46 -11.63
CA HIS A 33 -7.22 -3.30 -11.43
C HIS A 33 -7.93 -2.90 -12.73
N ARG A 34 -7.35 -2.02 -13.55
CA ARG A 34 -7.96 -1.61 -14.83
C ARG A 34 -8.01 -2.74 -15.87
N ILE A 35 -7.04 -3.66 -15.84
CA ILE A 35 -6.97 -4.79 -16.79
C ILE A 35 -7.97 -5.87 -16.41
N ASP A 36 -8.05 -6.20 -15.12
CA ASP A 36 -8.92 -7.26 -14.60
C ASP A 36 -9.38 -6.91 -13.17
N GLN A 37 -10.59 -6.37 -13.07
CA GLN A 37 -11.16 -5.94 -11.79
C GLN A 37 -11.49 -7.13 -10.89
N ASP A 38 -12.08 -8.18 -11.45
CA ASP A 38 -12.51 -9.37 -10.71
C ASP A 38 -11.29 -10.16 -10.22
N GLY A 39 -10.29 -10.36 -11.09
CA GLY A 39 -9.03 -11.00 -10.71
C GLY A 39 -8.26 -10.19 -9.67
N PHE A 40 -8.25 -8.85 -9.78
CA PHE A 40 -7.65 -7.99 -8.76
C PHE A 40 -8.36 -8.10 -7.41
N ALA A 41 -9.69 -8.14 -7.40
CA ALA A 41 -10.48 -8.30 -6.19
C ALA A 41 -10.22 -9.67 -5.53
N GLN A 42 -10.21 -10.75 -6.31
CA GLN A 42 -9.88 -12.09 -5.81
C GLN A 42 -8.46 -12.15 -5.26
N LEU A 43 -7.48 -11.59 -5.97
CA LEU A 43 -6.10 -11.50 -5.51
C LEU A 43 -6.00 -10.79 -4.17
N LEU A 44 -6.70 -9.66 -4.00
CA LEU A 44 -6.74 -8.93 -2.74
C LEU A 44 -7.34 -9.76 -1.61
N VAL A 45 -8.48 -10.40 -1.85
CA VAL A 45 -9.16 -11.24 -0.84
C VAL A 45 -8.26 -12.39 -0.42
N SER A 46 -7.73 -13.16 -1.37
CA SER A 46 -6.81 -14.26 -1.08
C SER A 46 -5.55 -13.79 -0.36
N HIS A 47 -5.00 -12.64 -0.74
CA HIS A 47 -3.83 -12.07 -0.06
C HIS A 47 -4.14 -11.67 1.39
N ILE A 48 -5.33 -11.12 1.67
CA ILE A 48 -5.79 -10.78 3.02
C ILE A 48 -5.99 -12.02 3.87
N GLU A 49 -6.55 -13.09 3.30
CA GLU A 49 -6.79 -14.36 3.99
C GLU A 49 -5.48 -15.10 4.32
N GLU A 50 -4.48 -15.02 3.44
CA GLU A 50 -3.19 -15.71 3.59
C GLU A 50 -2.15 -14.92 4.41
N CYS A 51 -2.22 -13.58 4.40
CA CYS A 51 -1.24 -12.76 5.09
C CYS A 51 -1.52 -12.59 6.58
N ASN A 52 -0.43 -12.50 7.35
CA ASN A 52 -0.52 -11.99 8.71
C ASN A 52 -1.08 -10.55 8.68
N ILE A 53 -2.09 -10.30 9.50
CA ILE A 53 -2.76 -8.99 9.59
C ILE A 53 -1.80 -7.83 9.79
N GLN A 54 -0.70 -8.02 10.52
CA GLN A 54 0.32 -6.99 10.72
C GLN A 54 1.02 -6.62 9.42
N VAL A 55 1.38 -7.63 8.62
CA VAL A 55 2.06 -7.44 7.32
C VAL A 55 1.13 -6.76 6.32
N LEU A 56 -0.15 -7.13 6.33
CA LEU A 56 -1.16 -6.48 5.51
C LEU A 56 -1.29 -4.99 5.87
N ILE A 57 -1.43 -4.69 7.16
CA ILE A 57 -1.56 -3.32 7.67
C ILE A 57 -0.31 -2.49 7.34
N ASP A 58 0.88 -3.04 7.56
CA ASP A 58 2.14 -2.36 7.24
C ASP A 58 2.30 -2.09 5.73
N THR A 59 1.84 -3.04 4.90
CA THR A 59 1.84 -2.89 3.43
C THR A 59 0.90 -1.78 3.00
N LEU A 60 -0.36 -1.82 3.46
CA LEU A 60 -1.34 -0.77 3.18
C LEU A 60 -0.84 0.59 3.68
N HIS A 61 -0.29 0.65 4.88
CA HIS A 61 0.20 1.87 5.50
C HIS A 61 1.39 2.46 4.72
N SER A 62 2.35 1.63 4.34
CA SER A 62 3.51 2.06 3.57
C SER A 62 3.15 2.53 2.16
N VAL A 63 2.12 1.93 1.53
CA VAL A 63 1.68 2.29 0.18
C VAL A 63 0.76 3.49 0.18
N THR A 64 -0.23 3.56 1.07
CA THR A 64 -1.28 4.60 1.05
C THR A 64 -1.00 5.77 1.98
N GLY A 65 -0.29 5.55 3.09
CA GLY A 65 -0.11 6.56 4.13
C GLY A 65 -1.37 6.81 4.97
N PHE A 66 -2.29 5.84 5.05
CA PHE A 66 -3.60 6.03 5.70
C PHE A 66 -3.55 6.42 7.19
N CYS A 67 -2.40 6.33 7.87
CA CYS A 67 -2.26 6.72 9.27
C CYS A 67 -2.58 8.19 9.55
N ARG A 68 -2.62 9.03 8.51
CA ARG A 68 -3.06 10.42 8.56
C ARG A 68 -4.29 10.70 7.70
N SER A 69 -4.92 9.68 7.12
CA SER A 69 -6.12 9.90 6.33
C SER A 69 -7.28 10.24 7.25
N ASP A 70 -7.62 11.52 7.30
CA ASP A 70 -9.01 11.94 7.43
C ASP A 70 -9.78 11.26 6.28
N ILE A 71 -10.43 10.12 6.56
CA ILE A 71 -11.39 9.52 5.62
C ILE A 71 -12.59 10.47 5.61
N THR A 72 -12.44 11.59 4.90
CA THR A 72 -13.55 12.45 4.52
C THR A 72 -14.06 11.89 3.21
N GLY A 73 -15.08 11.05 3.33
CA GLY A 73 -15.89 10.57 2.21
C GLY A 73 -16.65 11.69 1.52
#